data_AF-A0A960YDZ5-F1
#
_entry.id   AF-A0A960YDZ5-F1
#
_cell.length_a   1.000
_cell.length_b   1.000
_cell.length_c   1.000
_cell.angle_alpha   90.00
_cell.angle_beta   90.00
_cell.angle_gamma   90.00
#
_symmetry.space_group_name_H-M   'P 1'
#
loop_
_entity.id
_entity.type
_entity.pdbx_description
1 polymer ?
#
loop_
_entity_poly.entity_id
_entity_poly.type
_entity_poly.pdbx_seq_one_letter_code
_entity_poly.pdbx_strand_id
1 'polypeptide(L)' 'MPMHKITFECELITPLFMGNANPNDCELRAPSIKGAMRFWWRAMHGNMPIDKLREKEEEIFGGTEKGRSKV' A
#
# COMPACT_ATOMS: atom_id res chain seq x y z
N MET A 1 10.20 -2.68 -19.71
CA MET A 1 8.74 -2.73 -19.91
C MET A 1 8.20 -1.31 -19.78
N PRO A 2 7.21 -0.88 -20.59
CA PRO A 2 6.68 0.48 -20.50
C PRO A 2 5.98 0.70 -19.15
N MET A 3 6.17 1.90 -18.59
CA MET A 3 5.54 2.31 -17.34
C MET A 3 4.05 2.56 -17.57
N HIS A 4 3.20 1.75 -16.96
CA HIS A 4 1.76 1.96 -16.98
C HIS A 4 1.40 2.83 -15.77
N LYS A 5 0.79 3.99 -16.02
CA LYS A 5 0.39 4.95 -14.96
C LYS A 5 -1.12 5.06 -14.92
N ILE A 6 -1.68 4.96 -13.72
CA ILE A 6 -3.09 5.26 -13.41
C ILE A 6 -3.08 6.35 -12.34
N THR A 7 -3.94 7.35 -12.48
CA THR A 7 -4.05 8.46 -11.54
C THR A 7 -5.48 8.51 -11.01
N PHE A 8 -5.63 8.70 -9.70
CA PHE A 8 -6.92 8.85 -9.04
C PHE A 8 -6.97 10.22 -8.38
N GLU A 9 -8.12 10.88 -8.50
CA GLU A 9 -8.49 12.02 -7.68
C GLU A 9 -9.42 11.51 -6.58
N CYS A 10 -9.03 11.72 -5.33
CA CYS A 10 -9.74 11.20 -4.17
C CYS A 10 -10.16 12.35 -3.26
N GLU A 11 -11.38 12.27 -2.75
CA GLU A 11 -11.95 13.23 -1.80
C GLU A 11 -12.24 12.55 -0.46
N LEU A 12 -12.08 13.30 0.62
CA LEU A 12 -12.47 12.85 1.96
C LEU A 12 -13.96 13.05 2.16
N ILE A 13 -14.70 11.95 2.29
CA ILE A 13 -16.14 11.99 2.64
C ILE A 13 -16.39 12.20 4.14
N THR A 14 -15.37 11.91 4.97
CA THR A 14 -15.40 12.06 6.43
C THR A 14 -14.06 12.62 6.91
N PRO A 15 -13.99 13.27 8.09
CA PRO A 15 -12.73 13.73 8.66
C PRO A 15 -11.68 12.61 8.69
N LEU A 16 -10.49 12.90 8.16
CA LEU A 16 -9.36 11.96 8.13
C LEU A 16 -8.40 12.26 9.28
N PHE A 17 -8.14 11.24 10.09
CA PHE A 17 -7.17 11.31 11.17
C PHE A 17 -5.88 10.62 10.73
N MET A 18 -4.82 11.40 10.58
CA MET A 18 -3.47 10.90 10.29
C MET A 18 -2.45 11.69 11.11
N GLY A 19 -1.32 11.05 11.40
CA GLY A 19 -0.24 11.65 12.17
C GLY A 19 1.11 11.56 11.47
N ASN A 20 1.98 12.48 11.83
CA ASN A 20 3.41 12.43 11.57
C ASN A 20 4.18 12.55 12.90
N ALA A 21 5.45 12.95 12.85
CA ALA A 21 6.26 13.11 14.06
C ALA A 21 5.75 14.23 15.00
N ASN A 22 4.93 15.15 14.49
CA ASN A 22 4.25 16.19 15.25
C ASN A 22 2.79 15.76 15.48
N PRO A 23 2.37 15.45 16.71
CA PRO A 23 1.03 14.90 16.97
C PRO A 23 -0.14 15.82 16.59
N ASN A 24 0.12 17.13 16.44
CA ASN A 24 -0.89 18.13 16.10
C ASN A 24 -1.00 18.40 14.60
N ASP A 25 -0.13 17.79 13.77
CA ASP A 25 -0.14 17.98 12.32
C ASP A 25 -0.74 16.77 11.60
N CYS A 26 -1.68 17.02 10.69
CA CYS A 26 -2.22 15.99 9.80
C CYS A 26 -1.48 16.01 8.46
N GLU A 27 -0.89 14.87 8.09
CA GLU A 27 -0.11 14.74 6.84
C GLU A 27 -0.48 13.46 6.09
N LEU A 28 -0.95 13.60 4.85
CA LEU A 28 -1.19 12.48 3.94
C LEU A 28 0.11 12.06 3.24
N ARG A 29 0.62 10.87 3.58
CA ARG A 29 1.87 10.35 3.02
C ARG A 29 1.63 9.13 2.14
N ALA A 30 2.34 9.05 1.03
CA ALA A 30 2.27 7.92 0.09
C ALA A 30 2.47 6.53 0.74
N PRO A 31 3.39 6.34 1.73
CA PRO A 31 3.53 5.05 2.41
C PRO A 31 2.26 4.57 3.14
N SER A 32 1.47 5.48 3.70
CA SER A 32 0.22 5.12 4.40
C SER A 32 -0.82 4.58 3.42
N ILE A 33 -1.00 5.24 2.28
CA ILE A 33 -1.89 4.77 1.21
C ILE A 33 -1.40 3.44 0.64
N LYS A 34 -0.10 3.31 0.39
CA LYS A 34 0.50 2.05 -0.06
C LYS A 34 0.29 0.91 0.95
N GLY A 35 0.39 1.19 2.25
CA GLY A 35 0.11 0.21 3.31
C GLY A 35 -1.35 -0.27 3.28
N ALA A 36 -2.30 0.65 3.12
CA ALA A 36 -3.72 0.32 2.96
C ALA A 36 -3.97 -0.50 1.69
N MET A 37 -3.36 -0.14 0.56
CA MET A 37 -3.44 -0.92 -0.69
C MET A 37 -2.88 -2.33 -0.51
N ARG A 38 -1.72 -2.47 0.16
CA ARG A 38 -1.10 -3.78 0.45
C ARG A 38 -2.00 -4.64 1.34
N PHE A 39 -2.64 -4.05 2.34
CA PHE A 39 -3.63 -4.73 3.19
C PHE A 39 -4.83 -5.23 2.38
N TRP A 40 -5.48 -4.36 1.61
CA TRP A 40 -6.65 -4.73 0.81
C TRP A 40 -6.31 -5.73 -0.29
N TRP A 41 -5.11 -5.64 -0.87
CA TRP A 41 -4.62 -6.66 -1.79
C TRP A 41 -4.57 -8.03 -1.12
N ARG A 42 -4.05 -8.16 0.11
CA ARG A 42 -4.08 -9.44 0.84
C ARG A 42 -5.51 -9.92 1.11
N ALA A 43 -6.40 -9.02 1.54
CA ALA A 43 -7.78 -9.36 1.83
C ALA A 43 -8.52 -9.93 0.60
N MET A 44 -8.29 -9.36 -0.59
CA MET A 44 -8.85 -9.86 -1.85
C MET A 44 -8.25 -11.21 -2.31
N HIS A 45 -7.08 -11.58 -1.82
CA HIS A 45 -6.38 -12.82 -2.16
C HIS A 45 -6.27 -13.80 -0.98
N GLY A 46 -7.13 -13.65 0.04
CA GLY A 46 -7.09 -14.46 1.26
C GLY A 46 -7.33 -15.96 1.06
N ASN A 47 -7.79 -16.36 -0.13
CA ASN A 47 -7.92 -17.75 -0.55
C ASN A 47 -6.58 -18.41 -0.95
N MET A 48 -5.50 -17.64 -1.09
CA MET A 48 -4.18 -18.20 -1.42
C MET A 48 -3.53 -18.86 -0.21
N PRO A 49 -2.76 -19.95 -0.40
CA PRO A 49 -1.84 -20.44 0.63
C PRO A 49 -0.89 -19.33 1.10
N ILE A 50 -0.61 -19.28 2.40
CA ILE A 50 0.14 -18.19 3.04
C ILE A 50 1.50 -17.91 2.38
N ASP A 51 2.23 -18.98 2.01
CA ASP A 51 3.54 -18.84 1.37
C ASP A 51 3.44 -18.18 -0.01
N LYS A 52 2.38 -18.53 -0.77
CA LYS A 52 2.12 -17.95 -2.09
C LYS A 52 1.58 -16.53 -2.02
N LEU A 53 0.80 -16.23 -0.98
CA LEU A 53 0.36 -14.87 -0.71
C LEU A 53 1.57 -13.97 -0.43
N ARG A 54 2.47 -14.39 0.47
CA ARG A 54 3.69 -13.65 0.82
C ARG A 54 4.60 -13.44 -0.38
N GLU A 55 4.86 -14.50 -1.16
CA GLU A 55 5.69 -14.44 -2.36
C GLU A 55 5.20 -13.37 -3.34
N LYS A 56 3.89 -13.39 -3.67
CA LYS A 56 3.29 -12.43 -4.59
C LYS A 56 3.19 -11.01 -4.03
N GLU A 57 2.92 -10.87 -2.74
CA GLU A 57 2.88 -9.58 -2.06
C GLU A 57 4.23 -8.87 -2.15
N GLU A 58 5.31 -9.59 -1.86
CA GLU A 58 6.68 -9.04 -1.94
C GLU A 58 7.08 -8.69 -3.38
N GLU A 59 6.60 -9.44 -4.38
CA GLU A 59 6.86 -9.15 -5.79
C GLU A 59 6.24 -7.83 -6.28
N ILE A 60 5.13 -7.42 -5.67
CA ILE A 60 4.40 -6.19 -6.01
C ILE A 60 4.90 -5.03 -5.13
N PHE A 61 4.83 -5.20 -3.81
CA PHE A 61 5.01 -4.13 -2.83
C PHE A 61 6.43 -4.06 -2.23
N GLY A 62 7.31 -4.99 -2.60
CA GLY A 62 8.64 -5.14 -2.03
C GLY A 62 8.65 -5.92 -0.70
N GLY A 63 9.82 -6.43 -0.36
CA GLY A 63 10.06 -7.26 0.83
C GLY A 63 11.53 -7.22 1.23
N THR A 64 11.84 -7.76 2.41
CA THR A 64 13.23 -7.84 2.91
C THR A 64 14.11 -8.72 2.01
N GLU A 65 13.53 -9.76 1.41
CA GLU A 65 14.23 -10.70 0.54
C GLU A 65 14.21 -10.28 -0.95
N LYS A 66 13.08 -9.74 -1.43
CA LYS A 66 12.88 -9.35 -2.84
C LYS A 66 13.28 -7.90 -3.18
N GLY A 67 13.71 -7.12 -2.19
CA GLY A 67 14.21 -5.75 -2.37
C GLY A 67 13.11 -4.69 -2.55
N ARG A 68 13.45 -3.59 -3.24
CA ARG A 68 12.57 -2.42 -3.36
C ARG A 68 11.31 -2.76 -4.15
N SER A 69 10.19 -2.20 -3.68
CA SER A 69 8.90 -2.26 -4.35
C SER A 69 8.94 -1.86 -5.83
N LYS A 70 8.12 -2.52 -6.64
CA LYS A 70 7.87 -2.16 -8.04
C LYS A 70 6.78 -1.10 -8.20
N VAL A 71 6.09 -0.78 -7.11
CA VAL A 71 5.12 0.31 -6.96
C VAL A 71 5.58 1.37 -5.96
#